data_AF-A0A848GNP2-F1
#
_entry.id   AF-A0A848GNP2-F1
#
_cell.length_a   1.000
_cell.length_b   1.000
_cell.length_c   1.000
_cell.angle_alpha   90.00
_cell.angle_beta   90.00
_cell.angle_gamma   90.00
#
_symmetry.space_group_name_H-M   'P 1'
#
loop_
_entity.id
_entity.type
_entity.pdbx_description
1 polymer ?
#
loop_
_entity_poly.entity_id
_entity_poly.type
_entity_poly.pdbx_seq_one_letter_code
_entity_poly.pdbx_strand_id
1 'polypeptide(L)'
;MLKTILHEYLETACATILTAFEQLQHPSRRQQAIHQLRVGSKKIRALLAVAKEIPGYRLKTRSYLSTLRILQDIGGTSRDTRLQEQVLSHHEKTIGWRFAVAHLLLKTQLATADKALEATVEHLSIKKISRLPAAFKEAIDDIDETAAIDAIVGHVATMYDETTLPESSAPAASWHNLRKRMKRLYYQLGIVTQLPHHTHRHRKQLQHAKKAGDLLGQWHDASELLLFVKTTATHIKKEKIPLPEEVSQLIKLLQKETREKLADSAKHLRDLGIF
;
A
#
# COMPACT_ATOMS: atom_id res chain seq x y z
N MET A 1 -10.12 28.43 -2.56
CA MET A 1 -10.81 27.15 -2.25
C MET A 1 -9.84 25.97 -2.30
N LEU A 2 -8.87 25.94 -3.22
CA LEU A 2 -7.86 24.88 -3.29
C LEU A 2 -7.12 24.70 -1.95
N LYS A 3 -6.63 25.80 -1.38
CA LYS A 3 -5.79 25.79 -0.17
C LYS A 3 -6.50 25.10 0.99
N THR A 4 -7.78 25.42 1.19
CA THR A 4 -8.65 24.81 2.20
C THR A 4 -8.77 23.30 1.99
N ILE A 5 -9.10 22.85 0.77
CA ILE A 5 -9.26 21.42 0.46
C ILE A 5 -7.97 20.64 0.74
N LEU A 6 -6.82 21.14 0.28
CA LEU A 6 -5.55 20.46 0.48
C LEU A 6 -5.15 20.42 1.96
N HIS A 7 -5.40 21.51 2.70
CA HIS A 7 -5.15 21.57 4.14
C HIS A 7 -6.04 20.59 4.91
N GLU A 8 -7.35 20.59 4.68
CA GLU A 8 -8.30 19.68 5.36
C GLU A 8 -8.01 18.21 5.04
N TYR A 9 -7.63 17.90 3.80
CA TYR A 9 -7.19 16.55 3.41
C TYR A 9 -5.98 16.09 4.22
N LEU A 10 -4.98 16.97 4.36
CA LEU A 10 -3.76 16.70 5.12
C LEU A 10 -4.05 16.57 6.61
N GLU A 11 -4.82 17.49 7.16
CA GLU A 11 -5.22 17.51 8.56
C GLU A 11 -5.95 16.22 8.94
N THR A 12 -6.93 15.80 8.14
CA THR A 12 -7.65 14.53 8.32
C THR A 12 -6.71 13.32 8.27
N ALA A 13 -5.76 13.32 7.33
CA ALA A 13 -4.80 12.23 7.20
C ALA A 13 -3.80 12.18 8.36
N CYS A 14 -3.35 13.34 8.85
CA CYS A 14 -2.52 13.46 10.04
C CYS A 14 -3.28 13.02 11.29
N ALA A 15 -4.51 13.51 11.52
CA ALA A 15 -5.35 13.10 12.64
C ALA A 15 -5.56 11.58 12.67
N THR A 16 -5.83 10.97 11.52
CA THR A 16 -5.91 9.50 11.39
C THR A 16 -4.65 8.80 11.88
N ILE A 17 -3.47 9.33 11.54
CA ILE A 17 -2.18 8.77 12.00
C ILE A 17 -2.01 8.96 13.52
N LEU A 18 -2.31 10.15 14.05
CA LEU A 18 -2.13 10.45 15.48
C LEU A 18 -3.01 9.52 16.33
N THR A 19 -4.31 9.43 16.02
CA THR A 19 -5.24 8.52 16.70
C THR A 19 -4.83 7.06 16.56
N ALA A 20 -4.41 6.64 15.36
CA ALA A 20 -3.99 5.26 15.16
C ALA A 20 -2.69 4.94 15.91
N PHE A 21 -1.76 5.88 16.03
CA PHE A 21 -0.52 5.69 16.78
C PHE A 21 -0.78 5.48 18.27
N GLU A 22 -1.68 6.26 18.87
CA GLU A 22 -2.13 6.06 20.27
C GLU A 22 -2.72 4.66 20.47
N GLN A 23 -3.43 4.14 19.46
CA GLN A 23 -4.08 2.83 19.51
C GLN A 23 -3.12 1.64 19.31
N LEU A 24 -1.88 1.86 18.87
CA LEU A 24 -0.92 0.77 18.64
C LEU A 24 -0.58 -0.03 19.91
N GLN A 25 -0.61 0.66 21.05
CA GLN A 25 -0.34 0.09 22.37
C GLN A 25 -1.42 -0.90 22.82
N HIS A 26 -2.62 -0.85 22.22
CA HIS A 26 -3.73 -1.73 22.59
C HIS A 26 -3.76 -2.98 21.70
N PRO A 27 -3.49 -4.20 22.24
CA PRO A 27 -3.41 -5.42 21.42
C PRO A 27 -4.67 -5.71 20.59
N SER A 28 -5.85 -5.40 21.13
CA SER A 28 -7.15 -5.60 20.48
C SER A 28 -7.40 -4.64 19.31
N ARG A 29 -6.79 -3.44 19.32
CA ARG A 29 -6.96 -2.41 18.28
C ARG A 29 -5.77 -2.30 17.33
N ARG A 30 -4.64 -2.93 17.68
CA ARG A 30 -3.36 -2.86 16.97
C ARG A 30 -3.47 -3.06 15.46
N GLN A 31 -4.27 -4.03 15.01
CA GLN A 31 -4.40 -4.30 13.56
C GLN A 31 -5.15 -3.20 12.81
N GLN A 32 -6.23 -2.70 13.40
CA GLN A 32 -6.96 -1.56 12.83
C GLN A 32 -6.08 -0.31 12.82
N ALA A 33 -5.33 -0.07 13.90
CA ALA A 33 -4.37 1.01 14.02
C ALA A 33 -3.26 0.92 12.95
N ILE A 34 -2.64 -0.25 12.77
CA ILE A 34 -1.65 -0.49 11.70
C ILE A 34 -2.24 -0.18 10.32
N HIS A 35 -3.48 -0.62 10.07
CA HIS A 35 -4.16 -0.33 8.80
C HIS A 35 -4.37 1.17 8.60
N GLN A 36 -4.89 1.87 9.61
CA GLN A 36 -5.12 3.31 9.57
C GLN A 36 -3.82 4.11 9.40
N LEU A 37 -2.74 3.75 10.09
CA LEU A 37 -1.42 4.34 9.91
C LEU A 37 -0.93 4.21 8.47
N ARG A 38 -1.08 3.02 7.87
CA ARG A 38 -0.68 2.77 6.48
C ARG A 38 -1.53 3.58 5.51
N VAL A 39 -2.84 3.66 5.71
CA VAL A 39 -3.75 4.46 4.86
C VAL A 39 -3.44 5.95 4.99
N GLY A 40 -3.36 6.49 6.21
CA GLY A 40 -3.01 7.89 6.45
C GLY A 40 -1.64 8.25 5.86
N SER A 41 -0.64 7.39 6.04
CA SER A 41 0.69 7.60 5.46
C SER A 41 0.67 7.62 3.93
N LYS A 42 -0.15 6.78 3.29
CA LYS A 42 -0.32 6.81 1.83
C LYS A 42 -0.99 8.10 1.35
N LYS A 43 -2.02 8.56 2.06
CA LYS A 43 -2.70 9.84 1.79
C LYS A 43 -1.73 11.02 1.89
N ILE A 44 -0.98 11.13 2.98
CA ILE A 44 0.01 12.21 3.15
C ILE A 44 1.09 12.14 2.06
N ARG A 45 1.65 10.96 1.79
CA ARG A 45 2.67 10.80 0.73
C ARG A 45 2.13 11.18 -0.65
N ALA A 46 0.88 10.86 -0.96
CA ALA A 46 0.24 11.23 -2.22
C ALA A 46 0.05 12.75 -2.32
N LEU A 47 -0.43 13.39 -1.25
CA LEU A 47 -0.58 14.84 -1.20
C LEU A 47 0.77 15.56 -1.35
N LEU A 48 1.79 15.15 -0.60
CA LEU A 48 3.11 15.77 -0.68
C LEU A 48 3.78 15.55 -2.04
N ALA A 49 3.44 14.46 -2.74
CA ALA A 49 3.91 14.22 -4.10
C ALA A 49 3.28 15.19 -5.10
N VAL A 50 1.96 15.41 -5.05
CA VAL A 50 1.30 16.39 -5.94
C VAL A 50 1.62 17.83 -5.57
N ALA A 51 1.78 18.13 -4.28
CA ALA A 51 2.11 19.48 -3.82
C ALA A 51 3.49 19.94 -4.30
N LYS A 52 4.42 19.01 -4.53
CA LYS A 52 5.75 19.32 -5.08
C LYS A 52 5.69 19.92 -6.48
N GLU A 53 4.62 19.65 -7.22
CA GLU A 53 4.40 20.13 -8.59
C GLU A 53 3.78 21.54 -8.61
N ILE A 54 3.31 22.04 -7.47
CA ILE A 54 2.70 23.37 -7.37
C ILE A 54 3.78 24.46 -7.53
N PRO A 55 3.62 25.42 -8.45
CA PRO A 55 4.52 26.56 -8.57
C PRO A 55 4.63 27.35 -7.27
N GLY A 56 5.86 27.61 -6.82
CA GLY A 56 6.12 28.35 -5.59
C GLY A 56 6.09 27.52 -4.30
N TYR A 57 5.76 26.23 -4.34
CA TYR A 57 5.77 25.37 -3.16
C TYR A 57 7.19 25.10 -2.62
N ARG A 58 7.41 25.31 -1.33
CA ARG A 58 8.76 25.28 -0.70
C ARG A 58 8.89 24.41 0.55
N LEU A 59 7.88 23.63 0.93
CA LEU A 59 7.96 22.81 2.13
C LEU A 59 9.03 21.71 1.98
N LYS A 60 9.97 21.64 2.92
CA LYS A 60 10.96 20.55 2.99
C LYS A 60 10.29 19.29 3.56
N THR A 61 9.95 18.33 2.70
CA THR A 61 9.16 17.14 3.08
C THR A 61 9.98 15.95 3.59
N ARG A 62 11.31 15.94 3.41
CA ARG A 62 12.19 14.77 3.67
C ARG A 62 12.04 14.20 5.08
N SER A 63 11.99 15.04 6.10
CA SER A 63 11.88 14.60 7.50
C SER A 63 10.54 13.92 7.78
N TYR A 64 9.43 14.50 7.30
CA TYR A 64 8.10 13.92 7.43
C TYR A 64 8.00 12.58 6.70
N LEU A 65 8.51 12.51 5.46
CA LEU A 65 8.52 11.27 4.66
C LEU A 65 9.33 10.16 5.33
N SER A 66 10.43 10.50 6.01
CA SER A 66 11.20 9.53 6.80
C SER A 66 10.39 8.96 7.96
N THR A 67 9.68 9.81 8.71
CA THR A 67 8.80 9.36 9.81
C THR A 67 7.67 8.47 9.28
N LEU A 68 7.03 8.86 8.17
CA LEU A 68 5.97 8.06 7.53
C LEU A 68 6.48 6.71 7.03
N ARG A 69 7.71 6.66 6.51
CA ARG A 69 8.34 5.41 6.10
C ARG A 69 8.52 4.47 7.30
N ILE A 70 9.08 4.99 8.39
CA ILE A 70 9.25 4.22 9.63
C ILE A 70 7.89 3.67 10.11
N LEU A 71 6.85 4.51 10.19
CA LEU A 71 5.49 4.09 10.55
C LEU A 71 4.92 3.00 9.62
N GLN A 72 5.19 3.10 8.32
CA GLN A 72 4.74 2.11 7.33
C GLN A 72 5.46 0.78 7.44
N ASP A 73 6.77 0.81 7.71
CA ASP A 73 7.63 -0.37 7.79
C ASP A 73 7.33 -1.17 9.07
N ILE A 74 7.19 -0.47 10.20
CA ILE A 74 6.83 -1.06 11.51
C ILE A 74 5.53 -1.88 11.43
N GLY A 75 4.49 -1.33 10.82
CA GLY A 75 3.20 -2.02 10.68
C GLY A 75 3.11 -2.96 9.47
N GLY A 76 4.08 -2.91 8.55
CA GLY A 76 4.06 -3.68 7.31
C GLY A 76 4.16 -5.17 7.57
N THR A 77 5.22 -5.58 8.25
CA THR A 77 5.51 -7.00 8.51
C THR A 77 4.39 -7.68 9.29
N SER A 78 3.92 -7.08 10.41
CA SER A 78 2.83 -7.66 11.21
C SER A 78 1.54 -7.87 10.38
N ARG A 79 1.18 -6.89 9.53
CA ARG A 79 -0.01 -6.99 8.67
C ARG A 79 0.13 -8.05 7.58
N ASP A 80 1.30 -8.10 6.94
CA ASP A 80 1.57 -8.97 5.80
C ASP A 80 1.67 -10.44 6.28
N THR A 81 2.33 -10.70 7.42
CA THR A 81 2.38 -12.03 8.06
C THR A 81 0.99 -12.53 8.45
N ARG A 82 0.14 -11.69 9.07
CA ARG A 82 -1.24 -12.10 9.39
C ARG A 82 -2.08 -12.38 8.15
N LEU A 83 -1.88 -11.61 7.08
CA LEU A 83 -2.55 -11.88 5.81
C LEU A 83 -2.14 -13.24 5.26
N GLN A 84 -0.84 -13.55 5.26
CA GLN A 84 -0.32 -14.85 4.84
C GLN A 84 -0.89 -15.99 5.69
N GLU A 85 -0.96 -15.83 7.01
CA GLU A 85 -1.55 -16.84 7.92
C GLU A 85 -3.04 -17.10 7.62
N GLN A 86 -3.82 -16.04 7.40
CA GLN A 86 -5.22 -16.14 7.02
C GLN A 86 -5.43 -16.86 5.69
N VAL A 87 -4.65 -16.49 4.67
CA VAL A 87 -4.75 -17.09 3.33
C VAL A 87 -4.23 -18.53 3.35
N LEU A 88 -3.17 -18.84 4.09
CA LEU A 88 -2.69 -20.22 4.27
C LEU A 88 -3.78 -21.09 4.91
N SER A 89 -4.39 -20.63 6.00
CA SER A 89 -5.47 -21.34 6.69
C SER A 89 -6.67 -21.62 5.79
N HIS A 90 -6.94 -20.73 4.82
CA HIS A 90 -7.98 -20.96 3.83
C HIS A 90 -7.63 -22.12 2.88
N HIS A 91 -6.40 -22.16 2.37
CA HIS A 91 -5.93 -23.21 1.47
C HIS A 91 -5.80 -24.59 2.16
N GLU A 92 -5.48 -24.60 3.46
CA GLU A 92 -5.46 -25.83 4.27
C GLU A 92 -6.81 -26.53 4.30
N LYS A 93 -7.91 -25.78 4.32
CA LYS A 93 -9.26 -26.35 4.26
C LYS A 93 -9.52 -27.04 2.93
N THR A 94 -8.99 -26.51 1.83
CA THR A 94 -9.12 -27.10 0.50
C THR A 94 -8.29 -28.36 0.34
N ILE A 95 -7.08 -28.37 0.90
CA ILE A 95 -6.14 -29.50 0.78
C ILE A 95 -6.43 -30.60 1.82
N GLY A 96 -7.06 -30.26 2.94
CA GLY A 96 -7.30 -31.20 4.04
C GLY A 96 -6.04 -31.49 4.87
N TRP A 97 -5.04 -30.61 4.81
CA TRP A 97 -3.75 -30.78 5.49
C TRP A 97 -3.30 -29.50 6.19
N ARG A 98 -2.69 -29.65 7.37
CA ARG A 98 -2.14 -28.53 8.16
C ARG A 98 -0.63 -28.39 7.94
N PHE A 99 -0.20 -27.23 7.49
CA PHE A 99 1.21 -26.88 7.30
C PHE A 99 1.81 -26.31 8.59
N ALA A 100 1.96 -27.15 9.62
CA ALA A 100 2.36 -26.74 10.96
C ALA A 100 3.68 -25.93 11.02
N VAL A 101 4.69 -26.32 10.23
CA VAL A 101 5.97 -25.60 10.17
C VAL A 101 5.79 -24.18 9.61
N ALA A 102 4.97 -24.02 8.57
CA ALA A 102 4.67 -22.71 7.99
C ALA A 102 3.95 -21.80 9.01
N HIS A 103 2.96 -22.34 9.73
CA HIS A 103 2.29 -21.63 10.83
C HIS A 103 3.24 -21.23 11.95
N LEU A 104 4.16 -22.11 12.35
CA LEU A 104 5.15 -21.80 13.38
C LEU A 104 6.06 -20.64 12.96
N LEU A 105 6.50 -20.64 11.70
CA LEU A 105 7.32 -19.56 11.14
C LEU A 105 6.55 -18.24 11.07
N LEU A 106 5.30 -18.25 10.59
CA LEU A 106 4.45 -17.05 10.57
C LEU A 106 4.19 -16.52 11.98
N LYS A 107 3.90 -17.40 12.95
CA LYS A 107 3.73 -17.00 14.36
C LYS A 107 5.00 -16.38 14.94
N THR A 108 6.16 -16.96 14.63
CA THR A 108 7.46 -16.42 15.07
C THR A 108 7.74 -15.05 14.44
N GLN A 109 7.50 -14.92 13.13
CA GLN A 109 7.64 -13.64 12.43
C GLN A 109 6.71 -12.57 12.99
N LEU A 110 5.46 -12.93 13.28
CA LEU A 110 4.48 -12.01 13.86
C LEU A 110 4.91 -11.57 15.26
N ALA A 111 5.36 -12.49 16.11
CA ALA A 111 5.85 -12.16 17.45
C ALA A 111 7.07 -11.23 17.39
N THR A 112 8.01 -11.47 16.48
CA THR A 112 9.16 -10.59 16.25
C THR A 112 8.73 -9.22 15.73
N ALA A 113 7.80 -9.17 14.78
CA ALA A 113 7.27 -7.92 14.24
C ALA A 113 6.53 -7.11 15.31
N ASP A 114 5.73 -7.76 16.15
CA ASP A 114 4.98 -7.11 17.22
C ASP A 114 5.93 -6.57 18.31
N LYS A 115 7.00 -7.29 18.67
CA LYS A 115 8.06 -6.78 19.56
C LYS A 115 8.80 -5.58 18.97
N ALA A 116 9.17 -5.66 17.69
CA ALA A 116 9.84 -4.56 16.99
C ALA A 116 8.93 -3.31 16.90
N LEU A 117 7.63 -3.53 16.68
CA LEU A 117 6.60 -2.50 16.71
C LEU A 117 6.56 -1.82 18.08
N GLU A 118 6.43 -2.59 19.16
CA GLU A 118 6.38 -2.07 20.54
C GLU A 118 7.62 -1.21 20.84
N ALA A 119 8.82 -1.75 20.62
CA ALA A 119 10.08 -1.03 20.84
C ALA A 119 10.18 0.25 19.98
N THR A 120 9.71 0.21 18.73
CA THR A 120 9.81 1.40 17.87
C THR A 120 8.79 2.46 18.27
N VAL A 121 7.58 2.08 18.69
CA VAL A 121 6.55 3.03 19.15
C VAL A 121 7.02 3.77 20.40
N GLU A 122 7.73 3.11 21.31
CA GLU A 122 8.30 3.73 22.52
C GLU A 122 9.31 4.85 22.19
N HIS A 123 10.06 4.72 21.10
CA HIS A 123 11.12 5.66 20.74
C HIS A 123 10.74 6.63 19.60
N LEU A 124 9.64 6.37 18.88
CA LEU A 124 9.25 7.18 17.74
C LEU A 124 8.40 8.39 18.16
N SER A 125 8.94 9.59 17.97
CA SER A 125 8.16 10.81 18.13
C SER A 125 7.34 11.14 16.88
N ILE A 126 6.01 11.06 16.98
CA ILE A 126 5.06 11.49 15.94
C ILE A 126 4.72 12.99 15.98
N LYS A 127 5.31 13.76 16.91
CA LYS A 127 5.07 15.23 17.04
C LYS A 127 5.33 16.01 15.75
N LYS A 128 6.18 15.50 14.86
CA LYS A 128 6.43 16.12 13.56
C LYS A 128 5.20 16.03 12.66
N ILE A 129 4.47 14.91 12.69
CA ILE A 129 3.26 14.71 11.88
C ILE A 129 2.14 15.66 12.32
N SER A 130 1.99 15.93 13.62
CA SER A 130 0.98 16.89 14.11
C SER A 130 1.25 18.33 13.69
N ARG A 131 2.51 18.71 13.44
CA ARG A 131 2.90 20.05 12.95
C ARG A 131 2.84 20.19 11.43
N LEU A 132 2.69 19.08 10.70
CA LEU A 132 2.69 19.08 9.24
C LEU A 132 1.56 19.91 8.62
N PRO A 133 0.31 19.89 9.11
CA PRO A 133 -0.77 20.71 8.54
C PRO A 133 -0.47 22.21 8.58
N ALA A 134 0.00 22.73 9.73
CA ALA A 134 0.37 24.14 9.88
C ALA A 134 1.51 24.54 8.93
N ALA A 135 2.60 23.76 8.92
CA ALA A 135 3.74 24.02 8.02
C ALA A 135 3.34 23.92 6.54
N PHE A 136 2.39 23.05 6.20
CA PHE A 136 1.86 22.93 4.85
C PHE A 136 0.99 24.14 4.48
N LYS A 137 0.15 24.61 5.41
CA LYS A 137 -0.68 25.82 5.22
C LYS A 137 0.19 27.03 4.89
N GLU A 138 1.24 27.27 5.67
CA GLU A 138 2.22 28.34 5.41
C GLU A 138 2.87 28.18 4.03
N ALA A 139 3.23 26.94 3.65
CA ALA A 139 3.90 26.67 2.38
C ALA A 139 3.01 26.83 1.14
N ILE A 140 1.68 26.97 1.31
CA ILE A 140 0.72 27.20 0.23
C ILE A 140 0.01 28.55 0.36
N ASP A 141 0.41 29.42 1.29
CA ASP A 141 -0.34 30.66 1.56
C ASP A 141 -0.27 31.63 0.37
N ASP A 142 0.90 31.72 -0.28
CA ASP A 142 1.17 32.66 -1.38
C ASP A 142 1.06 32.02 -2.79
N ILE A 143 0.56 30.78 -2.91
CA ILE A 143 0.42 30.15 -4.24
C ILE A 143 -0.77 30.75 -5.01
N ASP A 144 -0.59 30.83 -6.33
CA ASP A 144 -1.70 31.03 -7.27
C ASP A 144 -2.54 29.74 -7.34
N GLU A 145 -3.81 29.81 -6.92
CA GLU A 145 -4.69 28.65 -6.89
C GLU A 145 -4.97 28.07 -8.29
N THR A 146 -5.06 28.90 -9.33
CA THR A 146 -5.38 28.45 -10.69
C THR A 146 -4.19 27.69 -11.25
N ALA A 147 -3.00 28.29 -11.20
CA ALA A 147 -1.77 27.64 -11.66
C ALA A 147 -1.48 26.35 -10.87
N ALA A 148 -1.80 26.33 -9.57
CA ALA A 148 -1.65 25.15 -8.73
C ALA A 148 -2.64 24.02 -9.10
N ILE A 149 -3.90 24.34 -9.38
CA ILE A 149 -4.89 23.35 -9.85
C ILE A 149 -4.41 22.73 -11.16
N ASP A 150 -4.02 23.55 -12.13
CA ASP A 150 -3.57 23.09 -13.45
C ASP A 150 -2.32 22.21 -13.33
N ALA A 151 -1.35 22.59 -12.48
CA ALA A 151 -0.16 21.78 -12.23
C ALA A 151 -0.50 20.41 -11.61
N ILE A 152 -1.39 20.36 -10.61
CA ILE A 152 -1.81 19.10 -9.97
C ILE A 152 -2.56 18.21 -10.97
N VAL A 153 -3.54 18.77 -11.69
CA VAL A 153 -4.35 18.02 -12.66
C VAL A 153 -3.48 17.52 -13.80
N GLY A 154 -2.63 18.38 -14.36
CA GLY A 154 -1.69 18.03 -15.42
C GLY A 154 -0.73 16.92 -15.01
N HIS A 155 -0.12 17.03 -13.83
CA HIS A 155 0.77 15.98 -13.30
C HIS A 155 0.06 14.63 -13.17
N VAL A 156 -1.14 14.61 -12.59
CA VAL A 156 -1.90 13.35 -12.40
C VAL A 156 -2.36 12.78 -13.73
N ALA A 157 -2.74 13.62 -14.70
CA ALA A 157 -3.09 13.20 -16.06
C ALA A 157 -1.88 12.56 -16.76
N THR A 158 -0.72 13.23 -16.78
CA THR A 158 0.52 12.68 -17.34
C THR A 158 0.90 11.36 -16.66
N MET A 159 0.84 11.29 -15.33
CA MET A 159 1.10 10.05 -14.61
C MET A 159 0.13 8.92 -14.98
N TYR A 160 -1.13 9.23 -15.27
CA TYR A 160 -2.11 8.25 -15.71
C TYR A 160 -1.78 7.77 -17.12
N ASP A 161 -1.59 8.69 -18.06
CA ASP A 161 -1.41 8.43 -19.49
C ASP A 161 -0.05 7.74 -19.78
N GLU A 162 1.00 8.01 -18.99
CA GLU A 162 2.29 7.31 -19.06
C GLU A 162 2.30 5.94 -18.35
N THR A 163 1.17 5.51 -17.77
CA THR A 163 1.11 4.17 -17.22
C THR A 163 1.15 3.18 -18.37
N THR A 164 2.05 2.19 -18.31
CA THR A 164 2.11 1.09 -19.29
C THR A 164 1.84 -0.27 -18.64
N LEU A 165 1.20 -1.15 -19.39
CA LEU A 165 0.93 -2.53 -18.99
C LEU A 165 2.18 -3.36 -19.28
N PRO A 166 2.78 -4.02 -18.28
CA PRO A 166 3.86 -4.96 -18.54
C PRO A 166 3.39 -6.09 -19.45
N GLU A 167 4.30 -6.61 -20.28
CA GLU A 167 4.07 -7.84 -21.01
C GLU A 167 3.69 -8.99 -20.05
N SER A 168 2.92 -9.96 -20.54
CA SER A 168 2.49 -11.10 -19.71
C SER A 168 3.67 -11.94 -19.17
N SER A 169 4.79 -11.95 -19.88
CA SER A 169 6.06 -12.60 -19.50
C SER A 169 6.95 -11.72 -18.59
N ALA A 170 6.56 -10.47 -18.33
CA ALA A 170 7.40 -9.54 -17.59
C ALA A 170 7.69 -10.03 -16.16
N PRO A 171 8.87 -9.69 -15.60
CA PRO A 171 9.21 -10.06 -14.23
C PRO A 171 8.18 -9.54 -13.20
N ALA A 172 8.02 -10.25 -12.09
CA ALA A 172 7.11 -9.85 -11.01
C ALA A 172 7.38 -8.42 -10.48
N ALA A 173 8.64 -7.96 -10.53
CA ALA A 173 9.01 -6.59 -10.18
C ALA A 173 8.28 -5.54 -11.02
N SER A 174 8.08 -5.77 -12.33
CA SER A 174 7.37 -4.86 -13.22
C SER A 174 5.89 -4.73 -12.85
N TRP A 175 5.24 -5.86 -12.59
CA TRP A 175 3.84 -5.90 -12.11
C TRP A 175 3.67 -5.28 -10.73
N HIS A 176 4.64 -5.49 -9.83
CA HIS A 176 4.67 -4.86 -8.52
C HIS A 176 4.84 -3.33 -8.62
N ASN A 177 5.64 -2.85 -9.57
CA ASN A 177 5.78 -1.41 -9.85
C ASN A 177 4.49 -0.82 -10.40
N LEU A 178 3.82 -1.50 -11.33
CA LEU A 178 2.49 -1.10 -11.82
C LEU A 178 1.49 -0.99 -10.65
N ARG A 179 1.46 -1.98 -9.76
CA ARG A 179 0.62 -1.95 -8.55
C ARG A 179 0.87 -0.72 -7.68
N LYS A 180 2.15 -0.37 -7.45
CA LYS A 180 2.54 0.84 -6.71
C LYS A 180 2.04 2.10 -7.43
N ARG A 181 2.17 2.16 -8.75
CA ARG A 181 1.70 3.28 -9.58
C ARG A 181 0.18 3.44 -9.50
N MET A 182 -0.58 2.35 -9.68
CA MET A 182 -2.05 2.36 -9.55
C MET A 182 -2.53 2.82 -8.18
N LYS A 183 -1.89 2.35 -7.10
CA LYS A 183 -2.20 2.83 -5.74
C LYS A 183 -1.89 4.31 -5.58
N ARG A 184 -0.78 4.80 -6.13
CA ARG A 184 -0.43 6.23 -6.08
C ARG A 184 -1.48 7.07 -6.83
N LEU A 185 -1.80 6.68 -8.06
CA LEU A 185 -2.84 7.32 -8.87
C LEU A 185 -4.19 7.33 -8.15
N TYR A 186 -4.60 6.24 -7.50
CA TYR A 186 -5.83 6.21 -6.72
C TYR A 186 -5.88 7.31 -5.64
N TYR A 187 -4.81 7.48 -4.85
CA TYR A 187 -4.79 8.52 -3.82
C TYR A 187 -4.71 9.93 -4.41
N GLN A 188 -3.94 10.14 -5.47
CA GLN A 188 -3.78 11.44 -6.14
C GLN A 188 -5.06 11.86 -6.87
N LEU A 189 -5.69 10.95 -7.61
CA LEU A 189 -7.01 11.17 -8.23
C LEU A 189 -8.07 11.44 -7.17
N GLY A 190 -7.98 10.80 -6.00
CA GLY A 190 -8.86 11.10 -4.87
C GLY A 190 -8.74 12.55 -4.39
N ILE A 191 -7.56 13.16 -4.50
CA ILE A 191 -7.36 14.60 -4.26
C ILE A 191 -7.95 15.41 -5.42
N VAL A 192 -7.63 15.07 -6.67
CA VAL A 192 -8.14 15.77 -7.87
C VAL A 192 -9.67 15.80 -7.90
N THR A 193 -10.35 14.72 -7.52
CA THR A 193 -11.82 14.67 -7.50
C THR A 193 -12.46 15.55 -6.43
N GLN A 194 -11.69 16.09 -5.50
CA GLN A 194 -12.16 17.08 -4.51
C GLN A 194 -11.93 18.51 -4.98
N LEU A 195 -11.12 18.73 -6.03
CA LEU A 195 -10.81 20.05 -6.54
C LEU A 195 -12.00 20.68 -7.31
N PRO A 196 -12.05 22.01 -7.37
CA PRO A 196 -12.92 22.72 -8.32
C PRO A 196 -12.68 22.22 -9.75
N HIS A 197 -13.72 22.21 -10.57
CA HIS A 197 -13.66 21.82 -11.99
C HIS A 197 -13.23 20.37 -12.29
N HIS A 198 -13.24 19.47 -11.31
CA HIS A 198 -13.01 18.06 -11.61
C HIS A 198 -14.10 17.53 -12.56
N THR A 199 -13.69 16.70 -13.51
CA THR A 199 -14.57 16.20 -14.57
C THR A 199 -15.08 14.80 -14.27
N HIS A 200 -16.07 14.35 -15.05
CA HIS A 200 -16.50 12.94 -15.04
C HIS A 200 -15.33 11.99 -15.37
N ARG A 201 -14.40 12.41 -16.25
CA ARG A 201 -13.18 11.66 -16.57
C ARG A 201 -12.35 11.37 -15.33
N HIS A 202 -12.12 12.35 -14.45
CA HIS A 202 -11.34 12.14 -13.21
C HIS A 202 -11.98 11.10 -12.29
N ARG A 203 -13.31 11.12 -12.15
CA ARG A 203 -14.04 10.12 -11.33
C ARG A 203 -13.94 8.71 -11.93
N LYS A 204 -14.03 8.59 -13.26
CA LYS A 204 -13.84 7.31 -13.97
C LYS A 204 -12.41 6.79 -13.79
N GLN A 205 -11.40 7.65 -13.97
CA GLN A 205 -10.00 7.31 -13.74
C GLN A 205 -9.74 6.87 -12.28
N LEU A 206 -10.38 7.51 -11.29
CA LEU A 206 -10.28 7.11 -9.89
C LEU A 206 -10.83 5.68 -9.66
N GLN A 207 -12.00 5.37 -10.24
CA GLN A 207 -12.59 4.03 -10.15
C GLN A 207 -11.71 2.98 -10.83
N HIS A 208 -11.16 3.31 -12.00
CA HIS A 208 -10.21 2.47 -12.72
C HIS A 208 -8.96 2.18 -11.87
N ALA A 209 -8.30 3.22 -11.34
CA ALA A 209 -7.10 3.08 -10.52
C ALA A 209 -7.37 2.29 -9.24
N LYS A 210 -8.55 2.46 -8.62
CA LYS A 210 -8.99 1.67 -7.47
C LYS A 210 -9.08 0.18 -7.83
N LYS A 211 -9.87 -0.16 -8.85
CA LYS A 211 -10.11 -1.55 -9.24
C LYS A 211 -8.82 -2.25 -9.71
N ALA A 212 -8.01 -1.57 -10.50
CA ALA A 212 -6.67 -2.02 -10.88
C ALA A 212 -5.77 -2.28 -9.66
N GLY A 213 -5.74 -1.33 -8.72
CA GLY A 213 -4.97 -1.46 -7.48
C GLY A 213 -5.42 -2.61 -6.58
N ASP A 214 -6.72 -2.93 -6.59
CA ASP A 214 -7.31 -4.05 -5.83
C ASP A 214 -6.96 -5.40 -6.47
N LEU A 215 -7.12 -5.55 -7.79
CA LEU A 215 -6.77 -6.79 -8.52
C LEU A 215 -5.27 -7.11 -8.44
N LEU A 216 -4.42 -6.11 -8.72
CA LEU A 216 -2.98 -6.23 -8.53
C LEU A 216 -2.60 -6.44 -7.05
N GLY A 217 -3.45 -5.96 -6.13
CA GLY A 217 -3.40 -6.27 -4.70
C GLY A 217 -3.51 -7.77 -4.44
N GLN A 218 -4.59 -8.37 -4.92
CA GLN A 218 -4.88 -9.79 -4.74
C GLN A 218 -3.83 -10.69 -5.39
N TRP A 219 -3.37 -10.34 -6.60
CA TRP A 219 -2.27 -11.03 -7.27
C TRP A 219 -0.99 -11.00 -6.42
N HIS A 220 -0.61 -9.81 -5.94
CA HIS A 220 0.57 -9.63 -5.10
C HIS A 220 0.51 -10.49 -3.84
N ASP A 221 -0.62 -10.46 -3.13
CA ASP A 221 -0.77 -11.18 -1.88
C ASP A 221 -0.70 -12.72 -2.08
N ALA A 222 -1.23 -13.24 -3.20
CA ALA A 222 -1.06 -14.64 -3.60
C ALA A 222 0.41 -14.96 -3.96
N SER A 223 1.08 -14.07 -4.68
CA SER A 223 2.49 -14.24 -5.06
C SER A 223 3.44 -14.25 -3.85
N GLU A 224 3.17 -13.43 -2.83
CA GLU A 224 3.93 -13.38 -1.58
C GLU A 224 3.74 -14.65 -0.76
N LEU A 225 2.51 -15.18 -0.68
CA LEU A 225 2.27 -16.46 -0.02
C LEU A 225 2.98 -17.62 -0.74
N LEU A 226 2.90 -17.66 -2.07
CA LEU A 226 3.61 -18.66 -2.88
C LEU A 226 5.12 -18.62 -2.63
N LEU A 227 5.71 -17.42 -2.61
CA LEU A 227 7.14 -17.24 -2.33
C LEU A 227 7.49 -17.73 -0.93
N PHE A 228 6.68 -17.37 0.07
CA PHE A 228 6.85 -17.82 1.45
C PHE A 228 6.82 -19.35 1.57
N VAL A 229 5.83 -20.02 0.98
CA VAL A 229 5.68 -21.48 1.01
C VAL A 229 6.86 -22.17 0.31
N LYS A 230 7.25 -21.69 -0.88
CA LYS A 230 8.41 -22.24 -1.61
C LYS A 230 9.72 -22.09 -0.84
N THR A 231 9.93 -20.93 -0.21
CA THR A 231 11.12 -20.65 0.59
C THR A 231 11.15 -21.57 1.82
N THR A 232 10.02 -21.70 2.51
CA THR A 232 9.85 -22.60 3.65
C THR A 232 10.15 -24.05 3.27
N ALA A 233 9.55 -24.55 2.18
CA ALA A 233 9.80 -25.89 1.66
C ALA A 233 11.28 -26.12 1.32
N THR A 234 11.94 -25.10 0.76
CA THR A 234 13.38 -25.15 0.44
C THR A 234 14.24 -25.23 1.70
N HIS A 235 13.91 -24.47 2.74
CA HIS A 235 14.62 -24.54 4.02
C HIS A 235 14.44 -25.89 4.70
N ILE A 236 13.22 -26.42 4.76
CA ILE A 236 12.95 -27.74 5.34
C ILE A 236 13.73 -28.85 4.60
N LYS A 237 13.79 -28.77 3.26
CA LYS A 237 14.61 -29.69 2.45
C LYS A 237 16.10 -29.60 2.75
N LYS A 238 16.63 -28.39 2.99
CA LYS A 238 18.05 -28.19 3.36
C LYS A 238 18.38 -28.86 4.70
N GLU A 239 17.42 -28.88 5.62
CA GLU A 239 17.51 -29.61 6.90
C GLU A 239 17.31 -31.14 6.75
N LYS A 240 17.24 -31.66 5.52
CA LYS A 240 17.01 -33.09 5.21
C LYS A 240 15.71 -33.65 5.79
N ILE A 241 14.74 -32.78 6.10
CA ILE A 241 13.42 -33.19 6.56
C ILE A 241 12.57 -33.53 5.32
N PRO A 242 11.99 -34.74 5.23
CA PRO A 242 11.15 -35.11 4.10
C PRO A 242 9.91 -34.22 4.04
N LEU A 243 9.55 -33.76 2.84
CA LEU A 243 8.31 -33.00 2.63
C LEU A 243 7.16 -33.95 2.26
N PRO A 244 5.99 -33.79 2.89
CA PRO A 244 4.81 -34.55 2.51
C PRO A 244 4.28 -34.08 1.13
N GLU A 245 3.51 -34.92 0.46
CA GLU A 245 3.02 -34.68 -0.91
C GLU A 245 2.15 -33.41 -0.99
N GLU A 246 1.40 -33.13 0.06
CA GLU A 246 0.50 -32.01 0.23
C GLU A 246 1.22 -30.66 0.10
N VAL A 247 2.53 -30.60 0.40
CA VAL A 247 3.34 -29.38 0.14
C VAL A 247 3.47 -29.13 -1.36
N SER A 248 3.66 -30.18 -2.16
CA SER A 248 3.72 -30.06 -3.62
C SER A 248 2.34 -29.70 -4.19
N GLN A 249 1.26 -30.23 -3.62
CA GLN A 249 -0.11 -29.86 -3.98
C GLN A 249 -0.40 -28.38 -3.68
N LEU A 250 -0.03 -27.89 -2.49
CA LEU A 250 -0.17 -26.48 -2.12
C LEU A 250 0.60 -25.56 -3.07
N ILE A 251 1.86 -25.90 -3.38
CA ILE A 251 2.67 -25.09 -4.31
C ILE A 251 2.01 -25.01 -5.68
N LYS A 252 1.50 -26.13 -6.22
CA LYS A 252 0.79 -26.15 -7.51
C LYS A 252 -0.48 -25.31 -7.47
N LEU A 253 -1.26 -25.40 -6.39
CA LEU A 253 -2.48 -24.62 -6.19
C LEU A 253 -2.19 -23.11 -6.18
N LEU A 254 -1.24 -22.67 -5.36
CA LEU A 254 -0.84 -21.27 -5.25
C LEU A 254 -0.22 -20.74 -6.56
N GLN A 255 0.51 -21.59 -7.31
CA GLN A 255 1.02 -21.23 -8.63
C GLN A 255 -0.11 -20.98 -9.63
N LYS A 256 -1.14 -21.84 -9.64
CA LYS A 256 -2.32 -21.68 -10.49
C LYS A 256 -3.05 -20.38 -10.12
N GLU A 257 -3.36 -20.18 -8.85
CA GLU A 257 -4.07 -18.99 -8.36
C GLU A 257 -3.30 -17.69 -8.68
N THR A 258 -1.97 -17.69 -8.49
CA THR A 258 -1.14 -16.52 -8.82
C THR A 258 -1.22 -16.17 -10.31
N ARG A 259 -1.21 -17.18 -11.20
CA ARG A 259 -1.34 -16.96 -12.65
C ARG A 259 -2.72 -16.46 -13.03
N GLU A 260 -3.77 -17.03 -12.46
CA GLU A 260 -5.16 -16.62 -12.72
C GLU A 260 -5.40 -15.17 -12.29
N LYS A 261 -5.00 -14.81 -11.06
CA LYS A 261 -5.11 -13.42 -10.56
C LYS A 261 -4.31 -12.42 -11.39
N LEU A 262 -3.15 -12.82 -11.92
CA LEU A 262 -2.38 -11.99 -12.84
C LEU A 262 -3.10 -11.81 -14.17
N ALA A 263 -3.64 -12.89 -14.73
CA ALA A 263 -4.38 -12.86 -15.99
C ALA A 263 -5.64 -11.99 -15.87
N ASP A 264 -6.39 -12.09 -14.76
CA ASP A 264 -7.54 -11.25 -14.47
C ASP A 264 -7.15 -9.76 -14.34
N SER A 265 -6.04 -9.48 -13.65
CA SER A 265 -5.49 -8.13 -13.54
C SER A 265 -5.16 -7.57 -14.94
N ALA A 266 -4.43 -8.34 -15.75
CA ALA A 266 -4.01 -7.94 -17.09
C ALA A 266 -5.19 -7.77 -18.05
N LYS A 267 -6.20 -8.65 -17.98
CA LYS A 267 -7.43 -8.55 -18.77
C LYS A 267 -8.17 -7.27 -18.42
N HIS A 268 -8.45 -7.06 -17.13
CA HIS A 268 -9.17 -5.86 -16.69
C HIS A 268 -8.44 -4.57 -17.09
N LEU A 269 -7.13 -4.52 -16.90
CA LEU A 269 -6.31 -3.37 -17.28
C LEU A 269 -6.39 -3.05 -18.78
N ARG A 270 -6.44 -4.07 -19.65
CA ARG A 270 -6.69 -3.91 -21.10
C ARG A 270 -8.09 -3.39 -21.38
N ASP A 271 -9.11 -3.97 -20.74
CA ASP A 271 -10.52 -3.58 -20.95
C ASP A 271 -10.78 -2.11 -20.54
N LEU A 272 -10.00 -1.56 -19.62
CA LEU A 272 -10.11 -0.16 -19.20
C LEU A 272 -9.60 0.85 -20.25
N GLY A 273 -8.95 0.39 -21.32
CA GLY A 273 -8.36 1.27 -22.36
C GLY A 273 -7.30 2.21 -21.80
N ILE A 274 -6.65 1.83 -20.69
CA ILE A 274 -5.49 2.55 -20.13
C ILE A 274 -4.23 2.22 -20.95
N PHE A 275 -4.30 1.21 -21.81
CA PHE A 275 -3.23 0.68 -22.64
C PHE A 275 -3.77 0.26 -24.01
#